data_AF-A0A359CR10-F1
#
_entry.id   AF-A0A359CR10-F1
#
_cell.length_a   1.000
_cell.length_b   1.000
_cell.length_c   1.000
_cell.angle_alpha   90.00
_cell.angle_beta   90.00
_cell.angle_gamma   90.00
#
_symmetry.space_group_name_H-M   'P 1'
#
loop_
_entity.id
_entity.type
_entity.pdbx_description
1 polymer ?
#
loop_
_entity_poly.entity_id
_entity_poly.type
_entity_poly.pdbx_seq_one_letter_code
_entity_poly.pdbx_strand_id
1 'polypeptide(L)'
;MKISINTDRVMRAYNQNVTEVKHSSNSNSKSDKIELSTQSKEISKYIEKAKDCEIKNERVDEVKNLLEKGNYNVDSETLAKSIMECLKEGKKYDY
;
A
#
# COMPACT_ATOMS: atom_id res chain seq x y z
N MET A 1 -20.37 74.47 12.39
CA MET A 1 -19.89 73.68 11.23
C MET A 1 -20.22 72.22 11.50
N LYS A 2 -21.16 71.59 10.76
CA LYS A 2 -21.49 70.17 10.94
C LYS A 2 -20.66 69.37 9.94
N ILE A 3 -19.69 68.60 10.43
CA ILE A 3 -18.86 67.74 9.59
C ILE A 3 -19.64 66.44 9.38
N SER A 4 -20.17 66.25 8.17
CA SER A 4 -20.77 64.98 7.76
C SER A 4 -19.66 64.02 7.36
N ILE A 5 -19.29 63.12 8.26
CA ILE A 5 -18.35 62.03 7.96
C ILE A 5 -19.10 60.99 7.14
N ASN A 6 -18.67 60.74 5.91
CA ASN A 6 -19.25 59.71 5.06
C ASN A 6 -18.84 58.33 5.58
N THR A 7 -19.65 57.79 6.48
CA THR A 7 -19.45 56.50 7.17
C THR A 7 -19.39 55.33 6.19
N ASP A 8 -20.11 55.40 5.07
CA ASP A 8 -20.14 54.34 4.06
C ASP A 8 -18.79 54.17 3.38
N ARG A 9 -18.07 55.27 3.14
CA ARG A 9 -16.73 55.24 2.54
C ARG A 9 -15.70 54.61 3.48
N VAL A 10 -15.82 54.89 4.78
CA VAL A 10 -14.96 54.32 5.83
C VAL A 10 -15.22 52.82 5.97
N MET A 11 -16.49 52.40 5.97
CA MET A 11 -16.87 50.99 6.06
C MET A 11 -16.45 50.19 4.82
N ARG A 12 -16.51 50.78 3.62
CA ARG A 12 -15.99 50.14 2.40
C ARG A 12 -14.49 49.93 2.43
N ALA A 13 -13.73 50.93 2.87
CA ALA A 13 -12.28 50.81 3.00
C ALA A 13 -11.88 49.75 4.04
N TYR A 14 -12.60 49.68 5.16
CA TYR A 14 -12.39 48.63 6.18
C TYR A 14 -12.68 47.24 5.62
N ASN A 15 -13.82 47.05 4.95
CA ASN A 15 -14.20 45.76 4.38
C ASN A 15 -13.29 45.30 3.23
N GLN A 16 -12.75 46.22 2.42
CA GLN A 16 -11.76 45.88 1.38
C GLN A 16 -10.47 45.33 1.99
N ASN A 17 -9.93 45.98 3.02
CA ASN A 17 -8.72 45.51 3.71
C ASN A 17 -8.92 44.16 4.42
N VAL A 18 -10.09 43.93 5.03
CA VAL A 18 -10.42 42.65 5.67
C VAL A 18 -10.52 41.51 4.65
N THR A 19 -10.90 41.81 3.40
CA THR A 19 -11.02 40.80 2.33
C THR A 19 -9.66 40.43 1.75
N GLU A 20 -8.74 41.38 1.61
CA GLU A 20 -7.36 41.12 1.17
C GLU A 20 -6.57 40.27 2.19
N VAL A 21 -6.80 40.47 3.49
CA VAL A 21 -6.18 39.65 4.55
C VAL A 21 -6.74 38.23 4.58
N LYS A 22 -7.98 38.01 4.15
CA LYS A 22 -8.58 36.65 4.07
C LYS A 22 -8.15 35.86 2.83
N HIS A 23 -7.66 36.53 1.78
CA HIS A 23 -7.25 35.85 0.54
C HIS A 23 -5.77 35.44 0.52
N SER A 24 -4.97 35.84 1.52
CA SER A 24 -3.55 35.48 1.62
C SER A 24 -3.28 34.20 2.40
N SER A 25 -4.31 33.53 2.93
CA SER A 25 -4.16 32.21 3.56
C SER A 25 -4.35 31.07 2.57
N ASN A 26 -3.68 31.12 1.41
CA ASN A 26 -3.22 29.89 0.78
C ASN A 26 -1.97 29.46 1.56
N SER A 27 -2.18 29.00 2.80
CA SER A 27 -1.18 28.21 3.47
C SER A 27 -1.03 26.96 2.61
N ASN A 28 -0.02 26.94 1.76
CA ASN A 28 0.60 25.69 1.35
C ASN A 28 0.97 24.99 2.65
N SER A 29 0.06 24.18 3.20
CA SER A 29 0.32 23.35 4.36
C SER A 29 1.45 22.43 3.90
N LYS A 30 2.66 22.74 4.33
CA LYS A 30 3.81 21.86 4.13
C LYS A 30 3.53 20.63 4.98
N SER A 31 2.86 19.66 4.38
CA SER A 31 2.68 18.34 4.95
C SER A 31 3.90 17.52 4.64
N ASP A 32 4.41 16.80 5.63
CA ASP A 32 5.48 15.84 5.39
C ASP A 32 4.98 14.77 4.41
N LYS A 33 5.78 14.50 3.38
CA LYS A 33 5.50 13.48 2.38
C LYS A 33 6.49 12.34 2.57
N ILE A 34 5.98 11.16 2.88
CA ILE A 34 6.77 9.93 2.90
C ILE A 34 6.72 9.34 1.50
N GLU A 35 7.87 9.29 0.81
CA GLU A 35 7.97 8.66 -0.51
C GLU A 35 8.58 7.26 -0.38
N LEU A 36 7.83 6.24 -0.79
CA LEU A 36 8.36 4.88 -0.93
C LEU A 36 9.21 4.76 -2.19
N SER A 37 10.30 3.99 -2.10
CA SER A 37 11.12 3.65 -3.26
C SER A 37 10.29 2.95 -4.33
N THR A 38 10.67 3.11 -5.60
CA THR A 38 10.01 2.44 -6.73
C THR A 38 9.97 0.92 -6.54
N GLN A 39 11.08 0.34 -6.07
CA GLN A 39 11.21 -1.08 -5.74
C GLN A 39 10.23 -1.52 -4.64
N SER A 40 10.06 -0.71 -3.57
CA SER A 40 9.11 -1.02 -2.49
C SER A 40 7.66 -1.03 -2.97
N LYS A 41 7.29 -0.14 -3.89
CA LYS A 41 5.96 -0.11 -4.50
C LYS A 41 5.71 -1.36 -5.36
N GLU A 42 6.71 -1.80 -6.11
CA GLU A 42 6.63 -3.03 -6.90
C GLU A 42 6.46 -4.26 -6.00
N ILE A 43 7.28 -4.38 -4.95
CA ILE A 43 7.18 -5.47 -3.97
C ILE A 43 5.78 -5.50 -3.32
N SER A 44 5.27 -4.33 -2.90
CA SER A 44 3.93 -4.23 -2.29
C SER A 44 2.84 -4.72 -3.25
N LYS A 45 2.95 -4.40 -4.54
CA LYS A 45 2.03 -4.89 -5.58
C LYS A 45 2.07 -6.42 -5.75
N TYR A 46 3.25 -7.04 -5.65
CA TYR A 46 3.37 -8.50 -5.67
C TYR A 46 2.79 -9.14 -4.40
N ILE A 47 2.99 -8.51 -3.24
CA ILE A 47 2.41 -8.96 -1.96
C ILE A 47 0.88 -8.89 -2.00
N GLU A 48 0.29 -7.81 -2.51
CA GLU A 48 -1.16 -7.69 -2.67
C GLU A 48 -1.71 -8.78 -3.61
N LYS A 49 -1.07 -8.98 -4.77
CA LYS A 49 -1.43 -10.06 -5.68
C LYS A 49 -1.31 -11.45 -5.05
N ALA A 50 -0.33 -11.66 -4.18
CA ALA A 50 -0.17 -12.93 -3.47
C ALA A 50 -1.24 -13.15 -2.39
N LYS A 51 -1.73 -12.07 -1.75
CA LYS A 51 -2.85 -12.13 -0.79
C LYS A 51 -4.18 -12.41 -1.49
N ASP A 52 -4.38 -11.85 -2.68
CA ASP A 52 -5.61 -12.04 -3.48
C ASP A 52 -5.59 -13.30 -4.34
N CYS A 53 -4.43 -13.94 -4.51
CA CYS A 53 -4.37 -15.30 -5.01
C CYS A 53 -5.05 -16.20 -3.97
N GLU A 54 -6.24 -16.69 -4.27
CA GLU A 54 -6.81 -17.87 -3.61
C GLU A 54 -5.69 -18.90 -3.50
N ILE A 55 -5.32 -19.25 -2.27
CA ILE A 55 -4.44 -20.39 -2.03
C ILE A 55 -5.13 -21.55 -2.73
N LYS A 56 -4.56 -22.01 -3.85
CA LYS A 56 -5.09 -23.09 -4.66
C LYS A 56 -5.07 -24.37 -3.81
N ASN A 57 -6.08 -24.51 -2.97
CA ASN A 57 -6.34 -25.69 -2.16
C ASN A 57 -6.59 -26.90 -3.04
N GLU A 58 -6.83 -26.71 -4.35
CA GLU A 58 -6.94 -27.75 -5.36
C GLU A 58 -5.85 -28.83 -5.23
N ARG A 59 -4.58 -28.45 -5.06
CA ARG A 59 -3.50 -29.43 -4.89
C ARG A 59 -3.58 -30.17 -3.54
N VAL A 60 -3.97 -29.47 -2.49
CA VAL A 60 -4.13 -30.05 -1.15
C VAL A 60 -5.30 -31.03 -1.14
N ASP A 61 -6.41 -30.65 -1.76
CA ASP A 61 -7.64 -31.44 -1.83
C ASP A 61 -7.48 -32.63 -2.78
N GLU A 62 -6.74 -32.48 -3.88
CA GLU A 62 -6.33 -33.60 -4.73
C GLU A 62 -5.50 -34.63 -3.94
N VAL A 63 -4.49 -34.17 -3.20
CA VAL A 63 -3.64 -35.06 -2.38
C VAL A 63 -4.46 -35.75 -1.29
N LYS A 64 -5.35 -35.02 -0.60
CA LYS A 64 -6.28 -35.61 0.39
C LYS A 64 -7.15 -36.70 -0.25
N ASN A 65 -7.75 -36.42 -1.41
CA ASN A 65 -8.58 -37.39 -2.13
C ASN A 65 -7.80 -38.64 -2.54
N LEU A 66 -6.54 -38.49 -2.97
CA LEU A 66 -5.68 -39.63 -3.30
C LEU A 66 -5.31 -40.46 -2.06
N LEU A 67 -5.06 -39.81 -0.92
CA LEU A 67 -4.79 -40.48 0.35
C LEU A 67 -6.01 -41.26 0.85
N GLU A 68 -7.21 -40.64 0.84
CA GLU A 68 -8.46 -41.29 1.26
C GLU A 68 -8.80 -42.51 0.39
N LYS A 69 -8.53 -42.44 -0.91
CA LYS A 69 -8.72 -43.56 -1.84
C LYS A 69 -7.61 -44.61 -1.77
N GLY A 70 -6.56 -44.39 -0.97
CA GLY A 70 -5.38 -45.27 -0.90
C GLY A 70 -4.53 -45.29 -2.17
N ASN A 71 -4.74 -44.34 -3.08
CA ASN A 71 -4.08 -44.27 -4.39
C ASN A 71 -2.91 -43.28 -4.43
N TYR A 72 -2.53 -42.71 -3.28
CA TYR A 72 -1.35 -41.86 -3.20
C TYR A 72 -0.10 -42.73 -3.15
N ASN A 73 0.60 -42.83 -4.28
CA ASN A 73 1.88 -43.54 -4.36
C ASN A 73 3.05 -42.58 -4.16
N VAL A 74 3.89 -42.87 -3.17
CA VAL A 74 5.12 -42.10 -2.92
C VAL A 74 6.21 -42.64 -3.83
N ASP A 75 6.60 -41.84 -4.81
CA ASP A 75 7.75 -42.16 -5.66
C ASP A 75 9.07 -41.84 -4.93
N SER A 76 9.87 -42.89 -4.69
CA SER A 76 11.13 -42.80 -3.95
C SER A 76 12.16 -41.92 -4.66
N GLU A 77 12.18 -41.91 -5.99
CA GLU A 77 13.11 -41.08 -6.77
C GLU A 77 12.77 -39.59 -6.61
N THR A 78 11.50 -39.23 -6.78
CA THR A 78 11.00 -37.88 -6.57
C THR A 78 11.24 -37.42 -5.13
N LEU A 79 11.00 -38.27 -4.13
CA LEU A 79 11.26 -37.97 -2.73
C LEU A 79 12.74 -37.66 -2.47
N ALA A 80 13.64 -38.52 -2.94
CA ALA A 80 15.08 -38.33 -2.79
C ALA A 80 15.56 -37.05 -3.49
N LYS A 81 15.01 -36.74 -4.67
CA LYS A 81 15.30 -35.51 -5.41
C LYS A 81 14.88 -34.27 -4.63
N SER A 82 13.68 -34.23 -4.08
CA SER A 82 13.19 -33.10 -3.28
C SER A 82 13.99 -32.89 -1.99
N ILE A 83 14.40 -33.98 -1.32
CA ILE A 83 15.31 -33.90 -0.16
C ILE A 83 16.64 -33.27 -0.58
N MET A 84 17.22 -33.72 -1.69
CA MET A 84 18.49 -33.22 -2.20
C MET A 84 18.41 -31.73 -2.62
N GLU A 85 17.31 -31.32 -3.25
CA GLU A 85 17.05 -29.92 -3.61
C GLU A 85 16.97 -29.04 -2.37
N CYS A 86 16.21 -29.47 -1.34
CA CYS A 86 16.11 -28.76 -0.07
C CYS A 86 17.49 -28.57 0.60
N LEU A 87 18.30 -29.63 0.63
CA LEU A 87 19.66 -29.57 1.18
C LEU A 87 20.62 -28.66 0.39
N LYS A 88 20.44 -28.57 -0.93
CA LYS A 88 21.24 -27.67 -1.80
C LYS A 88 20.82 -26.21 -1.64
N GLU A 89 19.53 -25.94 -1.55
CA GLU A 89 18.97 -24.59 -1.45
C GLU A 89 19.04 -24.00 -0.03
N GLY A 90 19.19 -24.85 1.00
CA GLY A 90 19.46 -24.43 2.39
C GLY A 90 20.76 -23.64 2.61
N LYS A 91 21.56 -23.39 1.56
CA LYS A 91 22.70 -22.46 1.58
C LYS A 91 22.39 -21.05 1.06
N LYS A 92 21.14 -20.75 0.66
CA LYS A 92 20.79 -19.49 -0.01
C LYS A 92 19.91 -18.54 0.81
N TYR A 93 19.56 -18.92 2.05
CA TYR A 93 18.83 -18.06 3.00
C TYR A 93 19.71 -17.77 4.21
N ASP A 94 20.80 -17.03 4.00
CA ASP A 94 21.41 -16.22 5.05
C ASP A 94 20.73 -14.83 4.98
N TYR A 95 20.00 -14.47 6.04
CA TYR A 95 19.49 -13.11 6.26
C TYR A 95 20.60 -12.22 6.81
#